data_AF-A0A3B9IDH5-F1
#
_entry.id   AF-A0A3B9IDH5-F1
#
_cell.length_a   1.000
_cell.length_b   1.000
_cell.length_c   1.000
_cell.angle_alpha   90.00
_cell.angle_beta   90.00
_cell.angle_gamma   90.00
#
_symmetry.space_group_name_H-M   'P 1'
#
loop_
_entity.id
_entity.type
_entity.pdbx_description
1 polymer ?
#
loop_
_entity_poly.entity_id
_entity_poly.type
_entity_poly.pdbx_seq_one_letter_code
_entity_poly.pdbx_strand_id
1 'polypeptide(L)'
;MKKFEKFDTAKIKTGGLFDPLPKGAYVIKIMKAVEEQNRNTDGSHLKIAFDIAEGEYADYYKKQFDANVSEDKHWPYDGVYNLTVPDDNSPQWMIDNFGTFVSMLEESNDGYHWDWDEKKWKGLVIGALFRNEQSENNGNVYDHTRPHWFRSAQSVRDGKIGRLPKDKLIASVASSSSPDTFMNVPDGAADDIPF
;
A
#
# COMPACT_ATOMS: atom_id res chain seq x y z
N MET A 1 38.63 9.09 14.29
CA MET A 1 37.33 8.47 14.59
C MET A 1 37.59 7.14 15.30
N LYS A 2 36.95 6.84 16.44
CA LYS A 2 37.15 5.56 17.14
C LYS A 2 36.14 4.54 16.63
N LYS A 3 36.61 3.38 16.15
CA LYS A 3 35.78 2.22 15.78
C LYS A 3 35.10 1.69 17.05
N PHE A 4 33.79 1.43 17.03
CA PHE A 4 33.08 0.82 18.16
C PHE A 4 32.80 -0.66 17.87
N GLU A 5 32.95 -1.51 18.87
CA GLU A 5 32.95 -2.98 18.75
C GLU A 5 31.65 -3.56 18.17
N LYS A 6 30.53 -2.84 18.32
CA LYS A 6 29.25 -3.23 17.75
C LYS A 6 29.12 -2.96 16.25
N PHE A 7 30.08 -2.31 15.61
CA PHE A 7 30.06 -2.10 14.16
C PHE A 7 30.25 -3.42 13.39
N ASP A 8 31.14 -4.29 13.87
CA ASP A 8 31.43 -5.58 13.22
C ASP A 8 30.32 -6.63 13.47
N THR A 9 29.46 -6.43 14.48
CA THR A 9 28.28 -7.25 14.77
C THR A 9 26.95 -6.60 14.37
N ALA A 10 26.97 -5.35 13.91
CA ALA A 10 25.79 -4.71 13.39
C ALA A 10 25.40 -5.42 12.09
N LYS A 11 24.27 -6.13 12.10
CA LYS A 11 23.56 -6.46 10.86
C LYS A 11 23.25 -5.13 10.18
N ILE A 12 24.05 -4.78 9.19
CA ILE A 12 23.77 -3.66 8.28
C ILE A 12 22.38 -3.96 7.72
N LYS A 13 21.38 -3.14 8.08
CA LYS A 13 20.06 -3.20 7.46
C LYS A 13 20.23 -2.70 6.03
N THR A 14 20.59 -3.59 5.12
CA THR A 14 20.51 -3.33 3.68
C THR A 14 19.03 -3.18 3.34
N GLY A 15 18.52 -1.95 3.41
CA GLY A 15 17.31 -1.61 2.68
C GLY A 15 17.58 -1.84 1.20
N GLY A 16 16.77 -2.68 0.54
CA GLY A 16 16.81 -2.86 -0.91
C GLY A 16 17.29 -4.22 -1.44
N LEU A 17 16.96 -5.34 -0.80
CA LEU A 17 17.14 -6.66 -1.44
C LEU A 17 16.07 -6.96 -2.51
N PHE A 18 14.98 -6.20 -2.54
CA PHE A 18 13.87 -6.38 -3.46
C PHE A 18 13.50 -5.04 -4.07
N ASP A 19 13.44 -4.99 -5.40
CA ASP A 19 12.92 -3.83 -6.12
C ASP A 19 11.44 -3.63 -5.80
N PRO A 20 10.96 -2.39 -5.62
CA PRO A 20 9.58 -2.12 -5.28
C PRO A 20 8.65 -2.66 -6.37
N LEU A 21 7.55 -3.29 -5.95
CA LEU A 21 6.51 -3.73 -6.86
C LEU A 21 5.97 -2.53 -7.65
N PRO A 22 5.99 -2.54 -8.99
CA PRO A 22 5.44 -1.43 -9.75
C PRO A 22 3.95 -1.26 -9.52
N LYS A 23 3.46 -0.05 -9.77
CA LYS A 23 2.03 0.19 -9.84
C LYS A 23 1.43 -0.59 -11.02
N GLY A 24 0.38 -1.37 -10.75
CA GLY A 24 -0.25 -2.17 -11.78
C GLY A 24 -1.48 -2.92 -11.27
N ALA A 25 -2.00 -3.81 -12.11
CA ALA A 25 -3.00 -4.78 -11.71
C ALA A 25 -2.34 -6.16 -11.65
N TYR A 26 -2.63 -6.90 -10.59
CA TYR A 26 -2.03 -8.20 -10.33
C TYR A 26 -3.12 -9.17 -9.88
N VAL A 27 -2.99 -10.43 -10.30
CA VAL A 27 -3.73 -11.53 -9.69
C VAL A 27 -3.00 -11.88 -8.40
N ILE A 28 -3.70 -11.78 -7.28
CA ILE A 28 -3.17 -12.12 -5.96
C ILE A 28 -3.82 -13.40 -5.45
N LYS A 29 -3.09 -14.14 -4.64
CA LYS A 29 -3.54 -15.35 -3.94
C LYS A 29 -3.54 -15.08 -2.45
N ILE A 30 -4.64 -15.41 -1.79
CA ILE A 30 -4.77 -15.24 -0.35
C ILE A 30 -3.98 -16.34 0.35
N MET A 31 -3.00 -15.94 1.15
CA MET A 31 -2.13 -16.85 1.91
C MET A 31 -2.72 -17.16 3.29
N LYS A 32 -3.36 -16.16 3.90
CA LYS A 32 -4.03 -16.27 5.19
C LYS A 32 -5.00 -15.09 5.36
N ALA A 33 -6.18 -15.35 5.91
CA ALA A 33 -7.07 -14.32 6.43
C ALA A 33 -7.31 -14.59 7.92
N VAL A 34 -7.38 -13.54 8.73
CA VAL A 34 -7.72 -13.60 10.16
C VAL A 34 -8.58 -12.40 10.49
N GLU A 35 -9.68 -12.61 11.18
CA GLU A 35 -10.44 -11.52 11.78
C GLU A 35 -9.74 -11.02 13.06
N GLU A 36 -9.42 -9.73 13.10
CA GLU A 36 -8.87 -9.04 14.26
C GLU A 36 -9.84 -7.93 14.70
N GLN A 37 -10.10 -7.81 16.00
CA GLN A 37 -10.83 -6.65 16.52
C GLN A 37 -9.99 -5.38 16.36
N ASN A 38 -10.66 -4.29 16.00
CA ASN A 38 -10.03 -2.98 16.00
C ASN A 38 -9.64 -2.60 17.43
N ARG A 39 -8.35 -2.27 17.64
CA ARG A 39 -7.86 -1.92 18.99
C ARG A 39 -8.45 -0.62 19.55
N ASN A 40 -8.89 0.28 18.67
CA ASN A 40 -9.22 1.66 19.00
C ASN A 40 -10.67 2.04 18.71
N THR A 41 -11.47 1.14 18.13
CA THR A 41 -12.86 1.39 17.73
C THR A 41 -13.67 0.12 17.86
N ASP A 42 -14.97 0.24 18.07
CA ASP A 42 -15.88 -0.89 17.90
C ASP A 42 -15.83 -1.37 16.44
N GLY A 43 -15.79 -2.69 16.23
CA GLY A 43 -15.69 -3.33 14.92
C GLY A 43 -14.45 -4.21 14.72
N SER A 44 -14.43 -4.95 13.63
CA SER A 44 -13.34 -5.85 13.26
C SER A 44 -12.83 -5.60 11.83
N HIS A 45 -11.66 -6.13 11.53
CA HIS A 45 -11.12 -6.17 10.18
C HIS A 45 -10.58 -7.57 9.88
N LEU A 46 -10.72 -7.98 8.62
CA LEU A 46 -10.04 -9.13 8.07
C LEU A 46 -8.66 -8.69 7.62
N LYS A 47 -7.65 -9.22 8.29
CA LYS A 47 -6.25 -9.05 7.94
C LYS A 47 -5.85 -10.16 6.98
N ILE A 48 -5.69 -9.79 5.72
CA ILE A 48 -5.50 -10.69 4.60
C ILE A 48 -4.05 -10.60 4.15
N ALA A 49 -3.25 -11.60 4.49
CA ALA A 49 -1.94 -11.79 3.89
C ALA A 49 -2.12 -12.41 2.50
N PHE A 50 -1.54 -11.79 1.49
CA PHE A 50 -1.61 -12.23 0.10
C PHE A 50 -0.23 -12.26 -0.55
N ASP A 51 -0.14 -12.98 -1.66
CA ASP A 51 1.02 -12.98 -2.53
C ASP A 51 0.61 -12.79 -4.00
N ILE A 52 1.56 -12.38 -4.85
CA ILE A 52 1.33 -12.29 -6.29
C ILE A 52 1.28 -13.71 -6.86
N ALA A 53 0.17 -14.05 -7.51
CA ALA A 53 -0.10 -15.40 -7.99
C ALA A 53 0.54 -15.68 -9.36
N GLU A 54 0.58 -14.67 -10.23
CA GLU A 54 0.88 -14.82 -11.65
C GLU A 54 1.75 -13.65 -12.18
N GLY A 55 2.41 -13.88 -13.31
CA GLY A 55 3.22 -12.88 -14.00
C GLY A 55 4.67 -12.79 -13.50
N GLU A 56 5.36 -11.71 -13.90
CA GLU A 56 6.78 -11.48 -13.61
C GLU A 56 7.08 -11.42 -12.10
N TYR A 57 6.14 -10.87 -11.33
CA TYR A 57 6.27 -10.68 -9.88
C TYR A 57 5.70 -11.84 -9.07
N ALA A 58 5.48 -13.03 -9.66
CA ALA A 58 4.98 -14.18 -8.92
C ALA A 58 5.87 -14.52 -7.70
N ASP A 59 5.21 -14.89 -6.60
CA ASP A 59 5.81 -15.18 -5.29
C ASP A 59 6.62 -14.02 -4.68
N TYR A 60 6.35 -12.76 -5.08
CA TYR A 60 7.13 -11.60 -4.66
C TYR A 60 7.22 -11.43 -3.14
N TYR A 61 6.10 -11.50 -2.43
CA TYR A 61 6.09 -11.32 -0.97
C TYR A 61 6.56 -12.58 -0.24
N LYS A 62 6.31 -13.78 -0.80
CA LYS A 62 6.89 -15.02 -0.27
C LYS A 62 8.41 -15.00 -0.33
N LYS A 63 9.02 -14.55 -1.43
CA LYS A 63 10.48 -14.42 -1.56
C LYS A 63 11.05 -13.48 -0.49
N GLN A 64 10.38 -12.35 -0.23
CA GLN A 64 10.76 -11.43 0.85
C GLN A 64 10.65 -12.07 2.23
N PHE A 65 9.54 -12.77 2.49
CA PHE A 65 9.34 -13.49 3.73
C PHE A 65 10.43 -14.54 3.94
N ASP A 66 10.71 -15.36 2.93
CA ASP A 66 11.71 -16.43 2.99
C ASP A 66 13.12 -15.89 3.22
N ALA A 67 13.48 -14.78 2.58
CA ALA A 67 14.76 -14.09 2.77
C ALA A 67 14.90 -13.39 4.12
N ASN A 68 13.79 -13.13 4.84
CA ASN A 68 13.84 -12.50 6.15
C ASN A 68 14.39 -13.48 7.20
N VAL A 69 15.58 -13.14 7.74
CA VAL A 69 16.30 -13.85 8.82
C VAL A 69 16.19 -13.15 10.18
N SER A 70 15.26 -12.20 10.32
CA SER A 70 14.93 -11.58 11.61
C SER A 70 14.32 -12.61 12.55
N GLU A 71 14.55 -12.43 13.86
CA GLU A 71 13.90 -13.21 14.90
C GLU A 71 12.38 -12.97 14.92
N ASP A 72 11.97 -11.72 14.69
CA ASP A 72 10.57 -11.32 14.49
C ASP A 72 10.17 -11.44 13.00
N LYS A 73 10.17 -12.68 12.51
CA LYS A 73 9.84 -12.99 11.11
C LYS A 73 8.32 -12.89 10.89
N HIS A 74 7.89 -11.84 10.21
CA HIS A 74 6.50 -11.63 9.84
C HIS A 74 6.34 -11.46 8.32
N TRP A 75 5.11 -11.68 7.81
CA TRP A 75 4.78 -11.42 6.41
C TRP A 75 5.05 -9.95 6.06
N PRO A 76 5.57 -9.62 4.87
CA PRO A 76 5.81 -8.24 4.48
C PRO A 76 4.57 -7.37 4.64
N TYR A 77 4.73 -6.18 5.22
CA TYR A 77 3.60 -5.29 5.55
C TYR A 77 2.81 -4.87 4.31
N ASP A 78 3.48 -4.64 3.18
CA ASP A 78 2.83 -4.29 1.91
C ASP A 78 2.13 -5.48 1.22
N GLY A 79 2.38 -6.72 1.70
CA GLY A 79 1.66 -7.93 1.30
C GLY A 79 0.46 -8.25 2.20
N VAL A 80 -0.02 -7.27 2.97
CA VAL A 80 -1.19 -7.40 3.84
C VAL A 80 -2.25 -6.35 3.46
N TYR A 81 -3.48 -6.80 3.25
CA TYR A 81 -4.64 -5.96 3.05
C TYR A 81 -5.58 -6.07 4.26
N ASN A 82 -6.04 -4.94 4.79
CA ASN A 82 -7.01 -4.90 5.88
C ASN A 82 -8.38 -4.53 5.32
N LEU A 83 -9.28 -5.50 5.29
CA LEU A 83 -10.66 -5.32 4.87
C LEU A 83 -11.54 -5.11 6.10
N THR A 84 -12.17 -3.94 6.24
CA THR A 84 -13.09 -3.72 7.36
C THR A 84 -14.33 -4.60 7.22
N VAL A 85 -14.73 -5.24 8.31
CA VAL A 85 -15.97 -6.02 8.38
C VAL A 85 -17.09 -5.08 8.80
N PRO A 86 -18.12 -4.84 7.96
CA PRO A 86 -19.24 -4.00 8.32
C PRO A 86 -20.13 -4.67 9.36
N ASP A 87 -20.81 -3.84 10.15
CA ASP A 87 -21.93 -4.19 11.03
C ASP A 87 -23.23 -3.52 10.56
N ASP A 88 -24.33 -3.76 11.28
CA ASP A 88 -25.66 -3.21 10.94
C ASP A 88 -25.72 -1.67 10.93
N ASN A 89 -24.79 -1.00 11.61
CA ASN A 89 -24.73 0.47 11.70
C ASN A 89 -23.66 1.08 10.78
N SER A 90 -22.97 0.24 10.01
CA SER A 90 -21.86 0.67 9.18
C SER A 90 -22.33 1.53 8.01
N PRO A 91 -21.52 2.53 7.61
CA PRO A 91 -21.87 3.38 6.48
C PRO A 91 -21.88 2.58 5.17
N GLN A 92 -22.75 2.96 4.22
CA GLN A 92 -22.96 2.24 2.96
C GLN A 92 -21.65 1.95 2.19
N TRP A 93 -20.71 2.90 2.16
CA TRP A 93 -19.44 2.72 1.46
C TRP A 93 -18.60 1.56 2.01
N MET A 94 -18.73 1.24 3.31
CA MET A 94 -18.02 0.13 3.94
C MET A 94 -18.66 -1.20 3.55
N ILE A 95 -19.99 -1.26 3.58
CA ILE A 95 -20.78 -2.41 3.11
C ILE A 95 -20.46 -2.69 1.63
N ASP A 96 -20.45 -1.65 0.79
CA ASP A 96 -20.13 -1.76 -0.63
C ASP A 96 -18.71 -2.26 -0.85
N ASN A 97 -17.73 -1.79 -0.06
CA ASN A 97 -16.35 -2.22 -0.19
C ASN A 97 -16.19 -3.70 0.17
N PHE A 98 -16.80 -4.15 1.27
CA PHE A 98 -16.80 -5.56 1.66
C PHE A 98 -17.52 -6.44 0.62
N GLY A 99 -18.74 -6.04 0.22
CA GLY A 99 -19.52 -6.76 -0.77
C GLY A 99 -18.82 -6.84 -2.14
N THR A 100 -18.14 -5.76 -2.56
CA THR A 100 -17.33 -5.77 -3.78
C THR A 100 -16.17 -6.76 -3.67
N PHE A 101 -15.44 -6.77 -2.55
CA PHE A 101 -14.35 -7.72 -2.35
C PHE A 101 -14.84 -9.16 -2.44
N VAL A 102 -15.90 -9.49 -1.71
CA VAL A 102 -16.49 -10.84 -1.69
C VAL A 102 -17.01 -11.24 -3.07
N SER A 103 -17.76 -10.37 -3.75
CA SER A 103 -18.30 -10.66 -5.09
C SER A 103 -17.19 -10.92 -6.11
N MET A 104 -16.13 -10.11 -6.10
CA MET A 104 -14.98 -10.33 -6.99
C MET A 104 -14.19 -11.60 -6.63
N LEU A 105 -14.17 -11.99 -5.35
CA LEU A 105 -13.56 -13.23 -4.90
C LEU A 105 -14.37 -14.45 -5.39
N GLU A 106 -15.69 -14.44 -5.24
CA GLU A 106 -16.57 -15.50 -5.77
C GLU A 106 -16.46 -15.61 -7.29
N GLU A 107 -16.52 -14.49 -8.03
CA GLU A 107 -16.37 -14.47 -9.49
C GLU A 107 -15.01 -15.03 -9.96
N SER A 108 -13.97 -14.93 -9.13
CA SER A 108 -12.63 -15.41 -9.47
C SER A 108 -12.40 -16.89 -9.18
N ASN A 109 -13.28 -17.53 -8.42
CA ASN A 109 -13.10 -18.89 -7.92
C ASN A 109 -14.37 -19.71 -8.10
N ASP A 110 -14.47 -20.41 -9.24
CA ASP A 110 -15.65 -21.23 -9.57
C ASP A 110 -15.99 -22.23 -8.45
N GLY A 111 -17.25 -22.24 -8.04
CA GLY A 111 -17.76 -23.13 -6.99
C GLY A 111 -17.49 -22.65 -5.56
N TYR A 112 -16.83 -21.50 -5.39
CA TYR A 112 -16.72 -20.85 -4.09
C TYR A 112 -17.90 -19.91 -3.84
N HIS A 113 -18.47 -20.01 -2.63
CA HIS A 113 -19.45 -19.07 -2.12
C HIS A 113 -19.11 -18.62 -0.71
N TRP A 114 -19.32 -17.35 -0.42
CA TRP A 114 -19.06 -16.80 0.90
C TRP A 114 -20.10 -17.26 1.91
N ASP A 115 -19.62 -17.88 2.98
CA ASP A 115 -20.43 -18.42 4.07
C ASP A 115 -19.98 -17.92 5.44
N TRP A 116 -19.30 -16.76 5.47
CA TRP A 116 -18.79 -16.13 6.67
C TRP A 116 -17.66 -16.90 7.40
N ASP A 117 -16.95 -17.80 6.69
CA ASP A 117 -15.75 -18.49 7.19
C ASP A 117 -14.48 -18.03 6.45
N GLU A 118 -13.77 -17.06 7.01
CA GLU A 118 -12.59 -16.43 6.41
C GLU A 118 -11.44 -17.42 6.18
N LYS A 119 -11.43 -18.55 6.88
CA LYS A 119 -10.39 -19.59 6.72
C LYS A 119 -10.45 -20.22 5.35
N LYS A 120 -11.62 -20.23 4.71
CA LYS A 120 -11.82 -20.75 3.35
C LYS A 120 -11.24 -19.86 2.27
N TRP A 121 -10.84 -18.62 2.61
CA TRP A 121 -10.18 -17.73 1.67
C TRP A 121 -8.76 -18.17 1.33
N LYS A 122 -8.12 -18.96 2.18
CA LYS A 122 -6.76 -19.43 1.93
C LYS A 122 -6.70 -20.23 0.62
N GLY A 123 -5.83 -19.76 -0.29
CA GLY A 123 -5.61 -20.36 -1.61
C GLY A 123 -6.49 -19.78 -2.70
N LEU A 124 -7.53 -19.01 -2.38
CA LEU A 124 -8.36 -18.33 -3.38
C LEU A 124 -7.57 -17.21 -4.07
N VAL A 125 -7.95 -16.93 -5.31
CA VAL A 125 -7.35 -15.87 -6.12
C VAL A 125 -8.32 -14.72 -6.38
N ILE A 126 -7.80 -13.51 -6.51
CA ILE A 126 -8.60 -12.32 -6.85
C ILE A 126 -7.72 -11.33 -7.61
N GLY A 127 -8.33 -10.51 -8.47
CA GLY A 127 -7.64 -9.40 -9.12
C GLY A 127 -7.56 -8.18 -8.20
N ALA A 128 -6.38 -7.57 -8.09
CA ALA A 128 -6.17 -6.36 -7.31
C ALA A 128 -5.45 -5.28 -8.14
N LEU A 129 -5.94 -4.05 -8.06
CA LEU A 129 -5.37 -2.87 -8.68
C LEU A 129 -4.61 -2.09 -7.61
N PHE A 130 -3.32 -1.92 -7.85
CA PHE A 130 -2.41 -1.28 -6.92
C PHE A 130 -2.24 0.20 -7.25
N ARG A 131 -1.92 0.98 -6.22
CA ARG A 131 -1.49 2.37 -6.33
C ARG A 131 -0.25 2.60 -5.48
N ASN A 132 0.48 3.66 -5.81
CA ASN A 132 1.57 4.12 -4.96
C ASN A 132 0.99 4.98 -3.84
N GLU A 133 1.43 4.73 -2.62
CA GLU A 133 1.08 5.50 -1.43
C GLU A 133 2.35 5.88 -0.69
N GLN A 134 2.39 7.10 -0.15
CA GLN A 134 3.42 7.51 0.79
C GLN A 134 2.85 7.59 2.19
N SER A 135 3.60 7.11 3.16
CA SER A 135 3.32 7.29 4.58
C SER A 135 4.46 8.04 5.25
N GLU A 136 4.15 8.88 6.23
CA GLU A 136 5.15 9.55 7.04
C GLU A 136 5.07 8.99 8.46
N ASN A 137 6.20 8.55 8.98
CA ASN A 137 6.32 8.15 10.37
C ASN A 137 7.58 8.77 10.98
N ASN A 138 7.37 9.61 11.99
CA ASN A 138 8.43 10.30 12.73
C ASN A 138 9.40 11.07 11.81
N GLY A 139 8.86 11.80 10.82
CA GLY A 139 9.61 12.59 9.84
C GLY A 139 10.25 11.79 8.70
N ASN A 140 10.11 10.46 8.69
CA ASN A 140 10.58 9.62 7.58
C ASN A 140 9.42 9.30 6.64
N VAL A 141 9.61 9.53 5.35
CA VAL A 141 8.66 9.16 4.30
C VAL A 141 8.98 7.76 3.79
N TYR A 142 7.96 6.92 3.68
CA TYR A 142 8.02 5.55 3.18
C TYR A 142 7.12 5.43 1.96
N ASP A 143 7.67 4.88 0.88
CA ASP A 143 6.94 4.55 -0.33
C ASP A 143 6.36 3.12 -0.23
N HIS A 144 5.10 2.98 -0.63
CA HIS A 144 4.38 1.71 -0.62
C HIS A 144 3.64 1.52 -1.93
N THR A 145 3.57 0.28 -2.41
CA THR A 145 2.67 -0.11 -3.49
C THR A 145 1.62 -1.05 -2.91
N ARG A 146 0.36 -0.61 -2.83
CA ARG A 146 -0.71 -1.34 -2.14
C ARG A 146 -1.96 -1.55 -2.98
N PRO A 147 -2.68 -2.66 -2.75
CA PRO A 147 -3.97 -2.89 -3.38
C PRO A 147 -4.99 -1.86 -2.89
N HIS A 148 -5.77 -1.30 -3.81
CA HIS A 148 -6.80 -0.32 -3.49
C HIS A 148 -8.17 -0.71 -4.02
N TRP A 149 -8.25 -1.22 -5.24
CA TRP A 149 -9.50 -1.71 -5.83
C TRP A 149 -9.36 -3.17 -6.24
N PHE A 150 -10.48 -3.89 -6.18
CA PHE A 150 -10.54 -5.31 -6.54
C PHE A 150 -11.38 -5.52 -7.80
N ARG A 151 -10.99 -6.53 -8.57
CA ARG A 151 -11.65 -7.01 -9.79
C ARG A 151 -11.58 -8.53 -9.80
N SER A 152 -12.35 -9.18 -10.68
CA SER A 152 -12.13 -10.60 -10.91
C SER A 152 -10.74 -10.87 -11.45
N ALA A 153 -10.15 -12.02 -11.06
CA ALA A 153 -8.85 -12.45 -11.54
C ALA A 153 -8.83 -12.52 -13.07
N GLN A 154 -9.93 -12.97 -13.69
CA GLN A 154 -10.07 -13.02 -15.13
C GLN A 154 -10.04 -11.62 -15.77
N SER A 155 -10.70 -10.62 -15.17
CA SER A 155 -10.65 -9.24 -15.67
C SER A 155 -9.23 -8.66 -15.66
N VAL A 156 -8.42 -9.01 -14.66
CA VAL A 156 -7.00 -8.62 -14.62
C VAL A 156 -6.19 -9.32 -15.70
N ARG A 157 -6.38 -10.64 -15.89
CA ARG A 157 -5.73 -11.41 -16.95
C ARG A 157 -6.09 -10.89 -18.35
N ASP A 158 -7.35 -10.54 -18.56
CA ASP A 158 -7.88 -10.00 -19.80
C ASP A 158 -7.47 -8.52 -20.04
N GLY A 159 -6.85 -7.86 -19.05
CA GLY A 159 -6.52 -6.43 -19.12
C GLY A 159 -7.75 -5.49 -19.04
N LYS A 160 -8.93 -6.01 -18.69
CA LYS A 160 -10.20 -5.26 -18.56
C LYS A 160 -10.32 -4.54 -17.22
N ILE A 161 -9.25 -3.89 -16.78
CA ILE A 161 -9.14 -3.27 -15.45
C ILE A 161 -9.62 -1.82 -15.41
N GLY A 162 -9.87 -1.22 -16.58
CA GLY A 162 -10.20 0.19 -16.70
C GLY A 162 -9.02 1.08 -16.31
N ARG A 163 -9.26 2.07 -15.45
CA ARG A 163 -8.25 3.02 -14.99
C ARG A 163 -7.66 2.57 -13.66
N LEU A 164 -6.33 2.62 -13.54
CA LEU A 164 -5.64 2.41 -12.26
C LEU A 164 -5.98 3.53 -11.24
N PRO A 165 -6.05 3.20 -9.94
CA PRO A 165 -6.29 4.21 -8.92
C PRO A 165 -5.23 5.30 -8.94
N LYS A 166 -5.60 6.52 -8.53
CA LYS A 166 -4.64 7.64 -8.39
C LYS A 166 -3.68 7.37 -7.24
N ASP A 167 -2.44 7.81 -7.39
CA ASP A 167 -1.45 7.71 -6.32
C ASP A 167 -1.80 8.65 -5.16
N LYS A 168 -1.45 8.21 -3.96
CA LYS A 168 -1.64 8.97 -2.72
C LYS A 168 -0.27 9.33 -2.18
N LEU A 169 0.33 10.34 -2.79
CA LEU A 169 1.62 10.88 -2.33
C LEU A 169 1.36 11.92 -1.25
N ILE A 170 2.25 11.98 -0.25
CA ILE A 170 2.21 13.07 0.72
C ILE A 170 2.61 14.30 -0.07
N ALA A 171 1.80 15.36 -0.01
CA ALA A 171 2.19 16.61 -0.62
C ALA A 171 3.54 16.98 -0.02
N SER A 172 4.61 16.97 -0.84
CA SER A 172 5.80 17.70 -0.44
C SER A 172 5.30 19.08 -0.09
N VAL A 173 5.63 19.60 1.10
CA VAL A 173 5.72 21.04 1.24
C VAL A 173 6.68 21.43 0.14
N ALA A 174 6.15 21.82 -1.03
CA ALA A 174 6.90 22.59 -1.98
C ALA A 174 7.35 23.74 -1.11
N SER A 175 8.63 23.74 -0.75
CA SER A 175 9.24 24.96 -0.27
C SER A 175 8.91 25.94 -1.37
N SER A 176 7.92 26.79 -1.10
CA SER A 176 7.67 27.99 -1.85
C SER A 176 8.89 28.85 -1.59
N SER A 177 9.98 28.49 -2.25
CA SER A 177 10.95 29.44 -2.73
C SER A 177 10.14 30.28 -3.71
N SER A 178 9.45 31.27 -3.15
CA SER A 178 9.05 32.45 -3.91
C SER A 178 10.29 32.82 -4.73
N PRO A 179 10.21 32.86 -6.06
CA PRO A 179 11.33 33.34 -6.84
C PRO A 179 11.57 34.75 -6.34
N ASP A 180 12.81 35.01 -5.90
CA ASP A 180 13.29 36.31 -5.49
C ASP A 180 12.67 37.38 -6.39
N THR A 181 11.74 38.14 -5.83
CA THR A 181 11.26 39.39 -6.41
C THR A 181 12.44 40.35 -6.31
N PHE A 182 13.39 40.18 -7.23
CA PHE A 182 14.39 41.17 -7.57
C PHE A 182 13.58 42.37 -8.07
N MET A 183 13.32 43.31 -7.17
CA MET A 183 12.71 44.58 -7.49
C MET A 183 13.55 45.20 -8.60
N ASN A 184 12.99 45.19 -9.81
CA ASN A 184 13.50 45.93 -10.95
C ASN A 184 13.44 47.41 -10.56
N VAL A 185 14.57 47.99 -10.19
CA VAL A 185 14.70 49.43 -9.96
C VAL A 185 14.40 50.11 -11.29
N PRO A 186 13.36 50.96 -11.41
CA PRO A 186 13.24 51.83 -12.56
C PRO A 186 14.34 52.87 -12.46
N ASP A 187 15.21 52.90 -13.46
CA ASP A 187 16.19 53.95 -13.65
C ASP A 187 15.45 55.27 -13.91
N GLY A 188 15.61 56.24 -13.00
CA GLY A 188 15.09 57.60 -13.17
C GLY A 188 13.85 57.97 -12.34
N ALA A 189 14.04 58.14 -11.03
CA ALA A 189 13.22 59.06 -10.24
C ALA A 189 14.16 59.84 -9.31
N ALA A 190 14.56 61.03 -9.79
CA ALA A 190 15.14 62.05 -8.94
C ALA A 190 14.06 62.52 -7.96
N ASP A 191 14.35 62.51 -6.66
CA ASP A 191 13.63 63.36 -5.72
C ASP A 191 14.53 63.71 -4.53
N ASP A 192 14.91 64.99 -4.58
CA ASP A 192 15.24 65.91 -3.49
C ASP A 192 15.21 65.36 -2.06
N ILE A 193 16.37 65.47 -1.40
CA ILE A 193 16.51 65.37 0.05
C ILE A 193 16.46 66.79 0.63
N PRO A 194 15.42 67.20 1.36
CA PRO A 194 15.54 68.33 2.28
C PRO A 194 15.88 67.84 3.70
N PHE A 195 16.80 68.58 4.32
CA PHE A 195 17.28 68.45 5.70
C PHE A 195 16.18 68.60 6.76
#